data_AF-A0A972TMB5-F1
#
_entry.id   AF-A0A972TMB5-F1
#
_cell.length_a   1.000
_cell.length_b   1.000
_cell.length_c   1.000
_cell.angle_alpha   90.00
_cell.angle_beta   90.00
_cell.angle_gamma   90.00
#
_symmetry.space_group_name_H-M   'P 1'
#
loop_
_entity.id
_entity.type
_entity.pdbx_description
1 polymer ?
#
loop_
_entity_poly.entity_id
_entity_poly.type
_entity_poly.pdbx_seq_one_letter_code
_entity_poly.pdbx_strand_id
1 'polypeptide(L)'
;MATRKKTPDILGDLLGGSESPAEEKESKTEFSEGEQATLPIKEFGKRKTVRKTSKSKESDVDYFESLLDRGAGALELVAEVLGRNRIVQWLDEMKKSFGEKDAEVEIERGRRKSPSIVYKQRVANWVENNLGAASATIDYPANGLSTRRPYEVDVWGHMKGESSRNDIEIWVECKSNGTAVKRRDISTLVKRAIDVFHAAHTVKQEFWFDRLMLVSATAFEDGALELADEEGVTCIQYDETGCQFMTEDNWKLKPSWLRDAEAGRGRD
;
A
#
# COMPACT_ATOMS: atom_id res chain seq x y z
N MET A 1 49.42 -30.48 -29.35
CA MET A 1 50.04 -29.16 -29.54
C MET A 1 49.07 -28.11 -29.02
N ALA A 2 49.36 -27.54 -27.85
CA ALA A 2 48.47 -26.61 -27.14
C ALA A 2 48.93 -25.17 -27.38
N THR A 3 48.08 -24.33 -27.97
CA THR A 3 48.35 -22.91 -28.18
C THR A 3 47.67 -22.09 -27.08
N ARG A 4 48.49 -21.56 -26.16
CA ARG A 4 48.13 -20.51 -25.19
C ARG A 4 47.87 -19.19 -25.94
N LYS A 5 46.74 -18.55 -25.68
CA LYS A 5 46.51 -17.13 -26.01
C LYS A 5 46.23 -16.33 -24.74
N LYS A 6 46.78 -15.12 -24.75
CA LYS A 6 47.12 -14.22 -23.65
C LYS A 6 45.89 -13.55 -23.03
N THR A 7 45.89 -13.44 -21.71
CA THR A 7 45.06 -12.52 -20.91
C THR A 7 45.72 -11.14 -20.86
N PRO A 8 44.96 -10.03 -20.99
CA PRO A 8 45.47 -8.69 -20.73
C PRO A 8 45.45 -8.34 -19.24
N ASP A 9 46.49 -7.63 -18.86
CA ASP A 9 46.85 -7.16 -17.52
C ASP A 9 46.15 -5.80 -17.26
N ILE A 10 45.24 -5.73 -16.29
CA ILE A 10 44.49 -4.51 -15.92
C ILE A 10 44.70 -4.25 -14.43
N LEU A 11 45.94 -3.94 -14.07
CA LEU A 11 46.35 -3.60 -12.71
C LEU A 11 47.30 -2.40 -12.75
N GLY A 12 46.77 -1.29 -13.29
CA GLY A 12 47.51 -0.05 -13.48
C GLY A 12 46.63 1.17 -13.30
N ASP A 13 45.98 1.32 -12.15
CA ASP A 13 45.33 2.56 -11.71
C ASP A 13 45.31 2.70 -10.17
N LEU A 14 46.36 2.20 -9.52
CA LEU A 14 46.72 2.63 -8.17
C LEU A 14 47.88 3.62 -8.30
N LEU A 15 47.72 4.78 -7.65
CA LEU A 15 48.70 5.83 -7.36
C LEU A 15 48.61 7.10 -8.24
N GLY A 16 47.84 8.07 -7.74
CA GLY A 16 48.51 9.28 -7.21
C GLY A 16 48.17 10.63 -7.83
N GLY A 17 47.77 11.55 -6.93
CA GLY A 17 47.97 12.99 -7.02
C GLY A 17 46.75 13.77 -7.55
N SER A 18 46.41 14.96 -7.07
CA SER A 18 46.94 15.81 -6.00
C SER A 18 46.09 17.09 -6.01
N GLU A 19 46.09 17.80 -4.88
CA GLU A 19 45.89 19.25 -4.76
C GLU A 19 44.47 19.83 -4.75
N SER A 20 44.05 20.17 -3.54
CA SER A 20 43.15 21.27 -3.20
C SER A 20 43.74 22.62 -3.62
N PRO A 21 42.88 23.64 -3.83
CA PRO A 21 43.07 24.84 -3.02
C PRO A 21 41.81 25.60 -2.60
N ALA A 22 41.96 26.22 -1.44
CA ALA A 22 41.58 27.59 -1.05
C ALA A 22 40.12 28.02 -0.87
N GLU A 23 39.92 28.52 0.35
CA GLU A 23 38.88 29.41 0.88
C GLU A 23 38.57 30.62 -0.01
N GLU A 24 37.33 31.14 0.07
CA GLU A 24 37.10 32.58 0.28
C GLU A 24 35.66 32.92 0.74
N LYS A 25 35.61 33.57 1.91
CA LYS A 25 34.84 34.77 2.31
C LYS A 25 33.29 34.80 2.31
N GLU A 26 32.80 34.88 3.55
CA GLU A 26 31.98 35.96 4.14
C GLU A 26 31.11 36.84 3.21
N SER A 27 29.80 36.80 3.45
CA SER A 27 29.01 37.98 3.89
C SER A 27 27.53 37.63 3.88
N LYS A 28 26.84 37.80 5.01
CA LYS A 28 25.39 38.07 5.02
C LYS A 28 24.93 38.68 6.34
N THR A 29 24.98 40.00 6.33
CA THR A 29 23.92 40.95 6.71
C THR A 29 22.95 40.54 7.83
N GLU A 30 23.14 41.19 8.97
CA GLU A 30 22.10 41.46 9.97
C GLU A 30 21.01 42.37 9.38
N PHE A 31 19.74 42.03 9.61
CA PHE A 31 18.64 42.99 9.56
C PHE A 31 17.74 42.77 10.77
N SER A 32 17.57 43.86 11.49
CA SER A 32 16.87 44.02 12.76
C SER A 32 15.35 44.00 12.62
N GLU A 33 14.73 43.35 13.60
CA GLU A 33 13.54 43.74 14.37
C GLU A 33 12.45 44.57 13.67
N GLY A 34 11.34 43.88 13.40
CA GLY A 34 10.01 44.47 13.30
C GLY A 34 9.08 43.80 14.31
N GLU A 35 8.92 44.42 15.48
CA GLU A 35 7.85 44.12 16.43
C GLU A 35 6.49 44.41 15.78
N GLN A 36 5.65 43.38 15.60
CA GLN A 36 4.22 43.56 15.40
C GLN A 36 3.47 42.88 16.54
N ALA A 37 2.73 43.70 17.27
CA ALA A 37 1.88 43.34 18.39
C ALA A 37 0.86 42.26 17.99
N THR A 38 0.97 41.09 18.63
CA THR A 38 -0.04 40.04 18.58
C THR A 38 -1.12 40.31 19.62
N LEU A 39 -2.36 40.47 19.14
CA LEU A 39 -3.56 40.50 19.98
C LEU A 39 -3.80 39.10 20.60
N PRO A 40 -4.24 39.01 21.87
CA PRO A 40 -4.56 37.73 22.49
C PRO A 40 -5.87 37.20 21.92
N ILE A 41 -5.78 36.28 20.96
CA ILE A 41 -6.93 35.46 20.54
C ILE A 41 -7.16 34.43 21.64
N LYS A 42 -8.26 34.58 22.37
CA LYS A 42 -8.76 33.57 23.33
C LYS A 42 -8.89 32.23 22.61
N GLU A 43 -8.11 31.25 23.05
CA GLU A 43 -8.22 29.86 22.61
C GLU A 43 -9.61 29.33 22.99
N PHE A 44 -10.51 29.28 22.01
CA PHE A 44 -11.67 28.41 22.11
C PHE A 44 -11.17 26.97 22.04
N GLY A 45 -11.30 26.26 23.15
CA GLY A 45 -10.87 24.88 23.33
C GLY A 45 -11.25 24.03 22.12
N LYS A 46 -10.22 23.58 21.38
CA LYS A 46 -10.35 22.56 20.35
C LYS A 46 -10.88 21.30 21.04
N ARG A 47 -12.17 21.01 20.83
CA ARG A 47 -12.74 19.68 21.11
C ARG A 47 -11.83 18.66 20.43
N LYS A 48 -11.15 17.84 21.22
CA LYS A 48 -10.42 16.67 20.73
C LYS A 48 -11.41 15.80 19.95
N THR A 49 -11.33 15.83 18.63
CA THR A 49 -11.93 14.79 17.80
C THR A 49 -11.11 13.53 18.02
N VAL A 50 -11.59 12.69 18.94
CA VAL A 50 -11.09 11.33 19.15
C VAL A 50 -11.34 10.58 17.85
N ARG A 51 -10.27 10.35 17.07
CA ARG A 51 -10.31 9.48 15.89
C ARG A 51 -10.53 8.06 16.37
N LYS A 52 -11.74 7.53 16.14
CA LYS A 52 -12.06 6.11 16.35
C LYS A 52 -11.15 5.26 15.46
N THR A 53 -10.28 4.48 16.09
CA THR A 53 -9.54 3.39 15.48
C THR A 53 -10.51 2.24 15.17
N SER A 54 -10.27 1.51 14.08
CA SER A 54 -11.05 0.37 13.58
C SER A 54 -11.14 -0.84 14.53
N LYS A 55 -10.55 -0.77 15.74
CA LYS A 55 -10.87 -1.67 16.87
C LYS A 55 -12.30 -1.52 17.40
N SER A 56 -13.09 -0.57 16.88
CA SER A 56 -14.38 -0.21 17.50
C SER A 56 -15.44 -1.29 17.42
N LYS A 57 -15.46 -2.15 16.39
CA LYS A 57 -16.59 -3.08 16.22
C LYS A 57 -16.69 -4.12 17.34
N GLU A 58 -15.56 -4.69 17.75
CA GLU A 58 -15.53 -5.69 18.83
C GLU A 58 -15.83 -5.05 20.19
N SER A 59 -15.26 -3.86 20.45
CA SER A 59 -15.56 -3.11 21.68
C SER A 59 -16.99 -2.56 21.73
N ASP A 60 -17.60 -2.28 20.57
CA ASP A 60 -18.99 -1.84 20.48
C ASP A 60 -19.91 -3.02 20.80
N VAL A 61 -19.62 -4.24 20.31
CA VAL A 61 -20.37 -5.46 20.65
C VAL A 61 -20.25 -5.77 22.14
N ASP A 62 -19.05 -5.81 22.71
CA ASP A 62 -18.83 -6.04 24.15
C ASP A 62 -19.57 -5.00 25.01
N TYR A 63 -19.58 -3.74 24.56
CA TYR A 63 -20.33 -2.68 25.22
C TYR A 63 -21.83 -2.94 25.16
N PHE A 64 -22.38 -3.32 24.01
CA PHE A 64 -23.80 -3.65 23.86
C PHE A 64 -24.20 -4.88 24.68
N GLU A 65 -23.39 -5.93 24.71
CA GLU A 65 -23.63 -7.10 25.56
C GLU A 65 -23.63 -6.70 27.04
N SER A 66 -22.67 -5.89 27.49
CA SER A 66 -22.65 -5.39 28.87
C SER A 66 -23.85 -4.50 29.22
N LEU A 67 -24.39 -3.78 28.24
CA LEU A 67 -25.58 -2.93 28.40
C LEU A 67 -26.85 -3.80 28.48
N LEU A 68 -26.94 -4.86 27.68
CA LEU A 68 -28.03 -5.82 27.71
C LEU A 68 -28.04 -6.62 29.01
N ASP A 69 -26.88 -7.06 29.51
CA ASP A 69 -26.78 -7.75 30.79
C ASP A 69 -27.21 -6.86 31.96
N ARG A 70 -26.79 -5.59 31.96
CA ARG A 70 -27.21 -4.62 32.97
C ARG A 70 -28.69 -4.23 32.82
N GLY A 71 -29.21 -4.28 31.59
CA GLY A 71 -30.59 -3.94 31.25
C GLY A 71 -31.56 -5.11 31.35
N ALA A 72 -31.09 -6.35 31.51
CA ALA A 72 -31.92 -7.56 31.44
C ALA A 72 -33.04 -7.54 32.48
N GLY A 73 -32.75 -7.14 33.72
CA GLY A 73 -33.76 -7.00 34.77
C GLY A 73 -34.80 -5.90 34.48
N ALA A 74 -34.40 -4.82 33.80
CA ALA A 74 -35.33 -3.78 33.36
C ALA A 74 -36.20 -4.25 32.20
N LEU A 75 -35.65 -5.02 31.26
CA LEU A 75 -36.39 -5.62 30.16
C LEU A 75 -37.45 -6.61 30.65
N GLU A 76 -37.18 -7.36 31.71
CA GLU A 76 -38.15 -8.27 32.33
C GLU A 76 -39.35 -7.52 32.93
N LEU A 77 -39.10 -6.44 33.68
CA LEU A 77 -40.16 -5.58 34.21
C LEU A 77 -40.97 -4.91 33.10
N VAL A 78 -40.30 -4.43 32.05
CA VAL A 78 -40.97 -3.86 30.88
C VAL A 78 -41.79 -4.94 30.14
N ALA A 79 -41.35 -6.21 30.16
CA ALA A 79 -42.06 -7.32 29.52
C ALA A 79 -43.35 -7.68 30.27
N GLU A 80 -43.35 -7.55 31.59
CA GLU A 80 -44.56 -7.73 32.40
C GLU A 80 -45.59 -6.62 32.15
N VAL A 81 -45.13 -5.38 31.99
CA VAL A 81 -46.02 -4.22 31.82
C VAL A 81 -46.53 -4.09 30.38
N LEU A 82 -45.66 -4.24 29.38
CA LEU A 82 -45.99 -4.02 27.96
C LEU A 82 -46.35 -5.32 27.22
N GLY A 83 -46.12 -6.47 27.85
CA GLY A 83 -46.29 -7.79 27.25
C GLY A 83 -45.08 -8.21 26.42
N ARG A 84 -44.66 -9.47 26.60
CA ARG A 84 -43.50 -10.07 25.92
C ARG A 84 -43.54 -9.91 24.39
N ASN A 85 -44.71 -10.07 23.78
CA ASN A 85 -44.88 -9.95 22.33
C ASN A 85 -44.54 -8.54 21.81
N ARG A 86 -44.80 -7.49 22.60
CA ARG A 86 -44.54 -6.11 22.18
C ARG A 86 -43.05 -5.79 22.19
N ILE A 87 -42.30 -6.35 23.15
CA ILE A 87 -40.85 -6.20 23.21
C ILE A 87 -40.18 -6.93 22.06
N VAL A 88 -40.61 -8.17 21.76
CA VAL A 88 -40.07 -8.93 20.62
C VAL A 88 -40.30 -8.16 19.32
N GLN A 89 -41.49 -7.59 19.13
CA GLN A 89 -41.79 -6.75 17.97
C GLN A 89 -40.87 -5.51 17.91
N TRP A 90 -40.68 -4.81 19.03
CA TRP A 90 -39.81 -3.64 19.09
C TRP A 90 -38.34 -3.96 18.81
N LEU A 91 -37.83 -5.09 19.31
CA LEU A 91 -36.47 -5.56 19.02
C LEU A 91 -36.30 -5.93 17.54
N ASP A 92 -37.31 -6.55 16.91
CA ASP A 92 -37.28 -6.87 15.48
C ASP A 92 -37.34 -5.59 14.61
N GLU A 93 -38.15 -4.60 15.00
CA GLU A 93 -38.19 -3.28 14.38
C GLU A 93 -36.82 -2.55 14.51
N MET A 94 -36.18 -2.62 15.68
CA MET A 94 -34.84 -2.06 15.87
C MET A 94 -33.80 -2.78 15.00
N LYS A 95 -33.81 -4.11 14.97
CA LYS A 95 -32.90 -4.91 14.13
C LYS A 95 -33.03 -4.54 12.66
N LYS A 96 -34.26 -4.38 12.17
CA LYS A 96 -34.54 -3.90 10.80
C LYS A 96 -34.00 -2.49 10.57
N SER A 97 -34.25 -1.57 11.50
CA SER A 97 -33.79 -0.18 11.38
C SER A 97 -32.25 -0.03 11.38
N PHE A 98 -31.52 -0.93 12.04
CA PHE A 98 -30.05 -0.96 11.99
C PHE A 98 -29.54 -1.64 10.73
N GLY A 99 -30.14 -2.77 10.32
CA GLY A 99 -29.78 -3.45 9.07
C GLY A 99 -30.02 -2.60 7.83
N GLU A 100 -31.10 -1.80 7.81
CA GLU A 100 -31.41 -0.86 6.73
C GLU A 100 -30.44 0.32 6.70
N LYS A 101 -30.00 0.84 7.86
CA LYS A 101 -29.01 1.93 7.92
C LYS A 101 -27.62 1.49 7.49
N ASP A 102 -27.21 0.27 7.81
CA ASP A 102 -25.93 -0.27 7.34
C ASP A 102 -25.96 -0.48 5.81
N ALA A 103 -27.08 -0.99 5.27
CA ALA A 103 -27.28 -1.11 3.82
C ALA A 103 -27.34 0.25 3.12
N GLU A 104 -28.01 1.25 3.70
CA GLU A 104 -28.11 2.60 3.12
C GLU A 104 -26.76 3.34 3.12
N VAL A 105 -25.97 3.22 4.20
CA VAL A 105 -24.59 3.76 4.25
C VAL A 105 -23.66 3.06 3.27
N GLU A 106 -23.85 1.76 3.01
CA GLU A 106 -23.10 0.99 2.01
C GLU A 106 -23.51 1.36 0.58
N ILE A 107 -24.81 1.59 0.33
CA ILE A 107 -25.35 2.08 -0.95
C ILE A 107 -24.91 3.53 -1.24
N GLU A 108 -24.83 4.39 -0.22
CA GLU A 108 -24.43 5.79 -0.36
C GLU A 108 -22.92 5.95 -0.51
N ARG A 109 -22.12 5.06 0.12
CA ARG A 109 -20.69 4.88 -0.22
C ARG A 109 -20.47 4.25 -1.59
N GLY A 110 -21.43 3.47 -2.09
CA GLY A 110 -21.42 2.91 -3.44
C GLY A 110 -21.69 3.93 -4.56
N ARG A 111 -22.18 5.14 -4.24
CA ARG A 111 -22.75 6.04 -5.27
C ARG A 111 -21.78 6.93 -6.03
N ARG A 112 -20.51 7.06 -5.64
CA ARG A 112 -19.42 7.59 -6.50
C ARG A 112 -18.08 7.00 -6.08
N LYS A 113 -17.79 5.74 -6.47
CA LYS A 113 -16.41 5.23 -6.39
C LYS A 113 -15.51 6.22 -7.14
N SER A 114 -14.42 6.65 -6.51
CA SER A 114 -13.50 7.59 -7.15
C SER A 114 -12.98 6.97 -8.46
N PRO A 115 -12.66 7.77 -9.50
CA PRO A 115 -12.11 7.22 -10.75
C PRO A 115 -10.89 6.31 -10.51
N SER A 116 -10.10 6.63 -9.48
CA SER A 116 -8.97 5.80 -9.04
C SER A 116 -9.41 4.41 -8.56
N ILE A 117 -10.45 4.30 -7.72
CA ILE A 117 -10.95 3.00 -7.22
C ILE A 117 -11.51 2.17 -8.37
N VAL A 118 -12.23 2.80 -9.30
CA VAL A 118 -12.75 2.11 -10.50
C VAL A 118 -11.59 1.55 -11.33
N TYR A 119 -10.51 2.32 -11.49
CA TYR A 119 -9.32 1.87 -12.20
C TYR A 119 -8.64 0.69 -11.49
N LYS A 120 -8.38 0.79 -10.17
CA LYS A 120 -7.81 -0.32 -9.38
C LYS A 120 -8.66 -1.58 -9.47
N GLN A 121 -9.98 -1.46 -9.42
CA GLN A 121 -10.89 -2.61 -9.58
C GLN A 121 -10.79 -3.24 -10.97
N ARG A 122 -10.67 -2.43 -12.04
CA ARG A 122 -10.46 -2.96 -13.39
C ARG A 122 -9.13 -3.71 -13.50
N VAL A 123 -8.07 -3.17 -12.90
CA VAL A 123 -6.75 -3.83 -12.84
C VAL A 123 -6.84 -5.13 -12.06
N ALA A 124 -7.49 -5.15 -10.89
CA ALA A 124 -7.70 -6.37 -10.10
C ALA A 124 -8.44 -7.45 -10.91
N ASN A 125 -9.53 -7.09 -11.59
CA ASN A 125 -10.25 -8.01 -12.45
C ASN A 125 -9.37 -8.52 -13.62
N TRP A 126 -8.51 -7.67 -14.18
CA TRP A 126 -7.58 -8.08 -15.23
C TRP A 126 -6.51 -9.04 -14.69
N VAL A 127 -5.96 -8.80 -13.49
CA VAL A 127 -5.00 -9.70 -12.83
C VAL A 127 -5.64 -11.09 -12.61
N GLU A 128 -6.90 -11.16 -12.19
CA GLU A 128 -7.61 -12.44 -12.05
C GLU A 128 -7.86 -13.13 -13.39
N ASN A 129 -8.45 -12.43 -14.35
CA ASN A 129 -8.94 -13.04 -15.59
C ASN A 129 -7.85 -13.29 -16.65
N ASN A 130 -6.79 -12.49 -16.66
CA ASN A 130 -5.79 -12.50 -17.72
C ASN A 130 -4.42 -13.00 -17.25
N LEU A 131 -3.99 -12.67 -16.03
CA LEU A 131 -2.77 -13.22 -15.46
C LEU A 131 -2.98 -14.58 -14.78
N GLY A 132 -4.22 -14.93 -14.45
CA GLY A 132 -4.57 -16.19 -13.81
C GLY A 132 -4.39 -16.17 -12.30
N ALA A 133 -4.47 -15.00 -11.66
CA ALA A 133 -4.53 -14.93 -10.21
C ALA A 133 -5.82 -15.59 -9.69
N ALA A 134 -5.70 -16.36 -8.62
CA ALA A 134 -6.83 -16.98 -7.95
C ALA A 134 -7.69 -15.95 -7.20
N SER A 135 -7.08 -14.84 -6.77
CA SER A 135 -7.78 -13.69 -6.19
C SER A 135 -6.95 -12.42 -6.29
N ALA A 136 -7.60 -11.26 -6.40
CA ALA A 136 -6.99 -9.95 -6.31
C ALA A 136 -7.70 -9.05 -5.29
N THR A 137 -6.95 -8.44 -4.38
CA THR A 137 -7.46 -7.52 -3.35
C THR A 137 -6.96 -6.11 -3.63
N ILE A 138 -7.84 -5.12 -3.61
CA ILE A 138 -7.47 -3.71 -3.77
C ILE A 138 -7.16 -3.04 -2.43
N ASP A 139 -6.32 -2.00 -2.45
CA ASP A 139 -5.99 -1.14 -1.30
C ASP A 139 -5.46 -1.93 -0.08
N TYR A 140 -4.60 -2.92 -0.34
CA TYR A 140 -4.08 -3.79 0.71
C TYR A 140 -3.03 -3.06 1.57
N PRO A 141 -3.18 -3.03 2.91
CA PRO A 141 -2.24 -2.33 3.79
C PRO A 141 -0.97 -3.15 4.05
N ALA A 142 0.19 -2.67 3.58
CA ALA A 142 1.48 -3.30 3.79
C ALA A 142 2.39 -2.52 4.75
N ASN A 143 2.74 -3.08 5.91
CA ASN A 143 3.68 -2.44 6.82
C ASN A 143 5.11 -2.48 6.27
N GLY A 144 5.75 -1.31 6.17
CA GLY A 144 7.19 -1.21 5.93
C GLY A 144 8.00 -1.25 7.22
N LEU A 145 9.29 -1.59 7.16
CA LEU A 145 10.16 -1.69 8.33
C LEU A 145 10.44 -0.31 8.93
N SER A 146 10.85 0.63 8.08
CA SER A 146 11.25 1.99 8.45
C SER A 146 10.08 2.95 8.64
N THR A 147 8.90 2.61 8.12
CA THR A 147 7.71 3.47 8.16
C THR A 147 6.80 3.19 9.35
N ARG A 148 6.13 4.26 9.81
CA ARG A 148 5.11 4.20 10.87
C ARG A 148 3.70 3.95 10.34
N ARG A 149 3.43 4.36 9.09
CA ARG A 149 2.15 4.16 8.43
C ARG A 149 2.33 3.05 7.39
N PRO A 150 1.39 2.10 7.29
CA PRO A 150 1.40 1.12 6.20
C PRO A 150 1.42 1.83 4.85
N TYR A 151 2.10 1.23 3.89
CA TYR A 151 1.89 1.52 2.48
C TYR A 151 0.54 0.96 2.04
N GLU A 152 -0.06 1.58 1.03
CA GLU A 152 -1.25 1.09 0.37
C GLU A 152 -0.80 0.40 -0.92
N VAL A 153 -0.94 -0.91 -0.99
CA VAL A 153 -0.72 -1.71 -2.21
C VAL A 153 -2.00 -1.61 -3.02
N ASP A 154 -1.93 -1.02 -4.21
CA ASP A 154 -3.13 -0.73 -4.99
C ASP A 154 -3.89 -1.99 -5.38
N VAL A 155 -3.18 -3.02 -5.85
CA VAL A 155 -3.73 -4.37 -6.07
C VAL A 155 -2.72 -5.42 -5.62
N TRP A 156 -3.16 -6.34 -4.77
CA TRP A 156 -2.45 -7.54 -4.38
C TRP A 156 -3.07 -8.75 -5.07
N GLY A 157 -2.35 -9.37 -6.00
CA GLY A 157 -2.77 -10.59 -6.68
C GLY A 157 -2.12 -11.84 -6.09
N HIS A 158 -2.92 -12.85 -5.79
CA HIS A 158 -2.46 -14.15 -5.32
C HIS A 158 -2.65 -15.19 -6.43
N MET A 159 -1.58 -15.79 -6.92
CA MET A 159 -1.63 -16.89 -7.88
C MET A 159 -1.32 -18.21 -7.18
N LYS A 160 -2.18 -19.21 -7.41
CA LYS A 160 -1.87 -20.57 -6.96
C LYS A 160 -0.85 -21.21 -7.89
N GLY A 161 0.26 -21.69 -7.34
CA GLY A 161 1.18 -22.52 -8.09
C GLY A 161 0.56 -23.89 -8.42
N GLU A 162 1.15 -24.62 -9.38
CA GLU A 162 0.80 -26.05 -9.59
C GLU A 162 1.07 -26.92 -8.33
N SER A 163 1.85 -26.39 -7.38
CA SER A 163 2.02 -26.96 -6.05
C SER A 163 1.95 -25.85 -5.00
N SER A 164 1.46 -26.19 -3.79
CA SER A 164 1.30 -25.24 -2.66
C SER A 164 2.58 -24.61 -2.13
N ARG A 165 3.75 -24.98 -2.68
CA ARG A 165 5.05 -24.37 -2.37
C ARG A 165 5.44 -23.25 -3.34
N ASN A 166 4.63 -23.02 -4.37
CA ASN A 166 4.92 -22.09 -5.45
C ASN A 166 3.79 -21.07 -5.64
N ASP A 167 3.03 -20.75 -4.58
CA ASP A 167 2.10 -19.63 -4.66
C ASP A 167 2.91 -18.36 -4.96
N ILE A 168 2.43 -17.56 -5.91
CA ILE A 168 3.12 -16.35 -6.37
C ILE A 168 2.27 -15.17 -5.93
N GLU A 169 2.86 -14.30 -5.12
CA GLU A 169 2.24 -13.06 -4.70
C GLU A 169 2.70 -11.90 -5.59
N ILE A 170 1.76 -11.12 -6.09
CA ILE A 170 2.01 -10.00 -7.01
C ILE A 170 1.60 -8.69 -6.33
N TRP A 171 2.55 -7.77 -6.19
CA TRP A 171 2.27 -6.38 -5.88
C TRP A 171 2.08 -5.59 -7.17
N VAL A 172 0.94 -4.95 -7.33
CA VAL A 172 0.66 -4.07 -8.46
C VAL A 172 0.39 -2.64 -7.95
N GLU A 173 1.16 -1.68 -8.45
CA GLU A 173 0.91 -0.23 -8.27
C GLU A 173 0.15 0.30 -9.49
N CYS A 174 -0.90 1.11 -9.27
CA CYS A 174 -1.77 1.65 -10.31
C CYS A 174 -1.57 3.16 -10.48
N LYS A 175 -1.39 3.62 -11.72
CA LYS A 175 -1.27 5.04 -12.06
C LYS A 175 -2.28 5.49 -13.10
N SER A 176 -3.31 6.21 -12.65
CA SER A 176 -4.46 6.66 -13.46
C SER A 176 -4.58 8.19 -13.63
N ASN A 177 -3.62 8.96 -13.12
CA ASN A 177 -3.75 10.43 -13.01
C ASN A 177 -3.46 11.24 -14.29
N GLY A 178 -3.46 10.59 -15.46
CA GLY A 178 -3.24 11.25 -16.76
C GLY A 178 -1.81 11.73 -17.02
N THR A 179 -0.85 11.47 -16.13
CA THR A 179 0.55 11.82 -16.33
C THR A 179 1.38 10.58 -16.65
N ALA A 180 2.30 10.71 -17.61
CA ALA A 180 3.22 9.63 -17.95
C ALA A 180 3.99 9.13 -16.72
N VAL A 181 4.27 7.82 -16.71
CA VAL A 181 5.07 7.17 -15.68
C VAL A 181 6.53 7.57 -15.86
N LYS A 182 7.16 8.01 -14.76
CA LYS A 182 8.53 8.52 -14.74
C LYS A 182 9.44 7.60 -13.97
N ARG A 183 10.76 7.74 -14.17
CA ARG A 183 11.80 7.00 -13.41
C ARG A 183 11.60 7.07 -11.89
N ARG A 184 11.16 8.22 -11.36
CA ARG A 184 10.88 8.40 -9.92
C ARG A 184 9.74 7.51 -9.41
N ASP A 185 8.77 7.18 -10.24
CA ASP A 185 7.61 6.37 -9.86
C ASP A 185 8.07 4.92 -9.64
N ILE A 186 8.88 4.39 -10.55
CA ILE A 186 9.53 3.07 -10.44
C ILE A 186 10.44 3.00 -9.21
N SER A 187 11.34 3.98 -9.03
CA SER A 187 12.23 4.02 -7.86
C SER A 187 11.46 4.08 -6.54
N THR A 188 10.31 4.78 -6.52
CA THR A 188 9.46 4.85 -5.32
C THR A 188 8.82 3.49 -5.03
N LEU A 189 8.29 2.80 -6.04
CA LEU A 189 7.72 1.46 -5.90
C LEU A 189 8.76 0.48 -5.34
N VAL A 190 9.95 0.42 -5.95
CA VAL A 190 11.04 -0.48 -5.52
C VAL A 190 11.47 -0.19 -4.09
N LYS A 191 11.64 1.09 -3.71
CA LYS A 191 11.99 1.45 -2.32
C LYS A 191 10.95 1.00 -1.31
N ARG A 192 9.64 1.15 -1.61
CA ARG A 192 8.56 0.66 -0.74
C ARG A 192 8.58 -0.86 -0.64
N ALA A 193 8.75 -1.55 -1.77
CA ALA A 193 8.83 -2.99 -1.84
C ALA A 193 9.97 -3.55 -0.99
N ILE A 194 11.17 -2.97 -1.07
CA ILE A 194 12.32 -3.34 -0.22
C ILE A 194 12.01 -3.14 1.26
N ASP A 195 11.38 -2.01 1.63
CA ASP A 195 11.01 -1.72 3.02
C ASP A 195 9.98 -2.72 3.58
N VAL A 196 9.01 -3.14 2.76
CA VAL A 196 8.01 -4.16 3.12
C VAL A 196 8.64 -5.56 3.19
N PHE A 197 9.50 -5.90 2.23
CA PHE A 197 10.26 -7.16 2.26
C PHE A 197 11.02 -7.29 3.58
N HIS A 198 11.78 -6.27 3.98
CA HIS A 198 12.50 -6.30 5.26
C HIS A 198 11.55 -6.35 6.47
N ALA A 199 10.38 -5.70 6.41
CA ALA A 199 9.38 -5.78 7.47
C ALA A 199 8.86 -7.21 7.67
N ALA A 200 8.62 -7.93 6.58
CA ALA A 200 8.13 -9.30 6.60
C ALA A 200 9.11 -10.25 7.31
N HIS A 201 10.41 -10.05 7.11
CA HIS A 201 11.45 -10.82 7.80
C HIS A 201 11.56 -10.52 9.30
N THR A 202 11.05 -9.38 9.75
CA THR A 202 11.04 -9.01 11.17
C THR A 202 9.73 -9.37 11.86
N VAL A 203 8.84 -10.13 11.19
CA VAL A 203 7.49 -10.48 11.67
C VAL A 203 6.61 -9.23 11.91
N LYS A 204 7.02 -8.07 11.41
CA LYS A 204 6.23 -6.83 11.44
C LYS A 204 5.13 -6.84 10.39
N GLN A 205 5.27 -7.70 9.38
CA GLN A 205 4.33 -7.81 8.27
C GLN A 205 4.18 -9.25 7.84
N GLU A 206 2.94 -9.69 7.59
CA GLU A 206 2.67 -11.04 7.05
C GLU A 206 2.66 -11.06 5.52
N PHE A 207 2.27 -9.95 4.90
CA PHE A 207 2.30 -9.79 3.45
C PHE A 207 3.70 -10.02 2.88
N TRP A 208 3.72 -10.78 1.81
CA TRP A 208 4.88 -11.04 0.99
C TRP A 208 4.52 -10.79 -0.48
N PHE A 209 5.53 -10.54 -1.30
CA PHE A 209 5.38 -10.46 -2.74
C PHE A 209 6.58 -11.12 -3.41
N ASP A 210 6.33 -11.73 -4.55
CA ASP A 210 7.36 -12.34 -5.39
C ASP A 210 7.56 -11.56 -6.69
N ARG A 211 6.57 -10.75 -7.10
CA ARG A 211 6.57 -9.96 -8.34
C ARG A 211 6.13 -8.52 -8.07
N LEU A 212 6.73 -7.59 -8.82
CA LEU A 212 6.36 -6.18 -8.83
C LEU A 212 5.84 -5.78 -10.20
N MET A 213 4.71 -5.09 -10.23
CA MET A 213 4.14 -4.53 -11.45
C MET A 213 3.76 -3.06 -11.24
N LEU A 214 3.91 -2.27 -12.29
CA LEU A 214 3.32 -0.93 -12.40
C LEU A 214 2.38 -0.89 -13.60
N VAL A 215 1.10 -0.67 -13.32
CA VAL A 215 0.04 -0.59 -14.33
C VAL A 215 -0.39 0.87 -14.48
N SER A 216 -0.35 1.41 -15.70
CA SER A 216 -0.74 2.80 -15.96
C SER A 216 -1.75 2.95 -17.10
N ALA A 217 -2.65 3.92 -16.96
CA ALA A 217 -3.57 4.33 -18.03
C ALA A 217 -2.90 5.23 -19.08
N THR A 218 -1.62 5.55 -18.89
CA THR A 218 -0.84 6.45 -19.74
C THR A 218 0.51 5.86 -20.10
N ALA A 219 1.19 6.49 -21.05
CA ALA A 219 2.51 6.08 -21.50
C ALA A 219 3.58 6.13 -20.39
N PHE A 220 4.67 5.42 -20.63
CA PHE A 220 5.87 5.40 -19.80
C PHE A 220 6.97 6.22 -20.48
N GLU A 221 7.73 7.01 -19.72
CA GLU A 221 8.95 7.65 -20.21
C GLU A 221 10.05 6.57 -20.38
N ASP A 222 10.92 6.69 -21.39
CA ASP A 222 11.96 5.69 -21.69
C ASP A 222 12.85 5.38 -20.47
N GLY A 223 13.30 6.41 -19.75
CA GLY A 223 14.11 6.22 -18.54
C GLY A 223 13.37 5.58 -17.36
N ALA A 224 12.04 5.50 -17.42
CA ALA A 224 11.24 4.70 -16.49
C ALA A 224 11.25 3.22 -16.87
N LEU A 225 11.11 2.91 -18.17
CA LEU A 225 11.17 1.54 -18.69
C LEU A 225 12.57 0.93 -18.46
N GLU A 226 13.63 1.67 -18.77
CA GLU A 226 15.02 1.24 -18.51
C GLU A 226 15.23 0.86 -17.03
N LEU A 227 14.79 1.70 -16.09
CA LEU A 227 14.89 1.38 -14.67
C LEU A 227 14.00 0.21 -14.27
N ALA A 228 12.83 0.07 -14.88
CA ALA A 228 11.92 -1.01 -14.57
C ALA A 228 12.52 -2.37 -14.98
N ASP A 229 13.17 -2.45 -16.14
CA ASP A 229 13.91 -3.64 -16.57
C ASP A 229 15.10 -3.94 -15.64
N GLU A 230 15.88 -2.92 -15.24
CA GLU A 230 16.98 -3.05 -14.28
C GLU A 230 16.52 -3.63 -12.92
N GLU A 231 15.38 -3.17 -12.42
CA GLU A 231 14.86 -3.48 -11.08
C GLU A 231 13.88 -4.67 -11.07
N GLY A 232 13.57 -5.25 -12.23
CA GLY A 232 12.61 -6.35 -12.38
C GLY A 232 11.15 -5.94 -12.10
N VAL A 233 10.75 -4.73 -12.47
CA VAL A 233 9.37 -4.24 -12.38
C VAL A 233 8.70 -4.37 -13.74
N THR A 234 7.63 -5.15 -13.84
CA THR A 234 6.86 -5.26 -15.09
C THR A 234 6.00 -4.01 -15.29
N CYS A 235 6.18 -3.33 -16.42
CA CYS A 235 5.38 -2.17 -16.78
C CYS A 235 4.28 -2.53 -17.76
N ILE A 236 3.05 -2.12 -17.46
CA ILE A 236 1.87 -2.44 -18.26
C ILE A 236 1.10 -1.16 -18.53
N GLN A 237 0.83 -0.89 -19.80
CA GLN A 237 -0.15 0.12 -20.19
C GLN A 237 -1.52 -0.55 -20.27
N TYR A 238 -2.46 -0.10 -19.44
CA TYR A 238 -3.82 -0.61 -19.38
C TYR A 238 -4.83 0.53 -19.42
N ASP A 239 -5.50 0.68 -20.56
CA ASP A 239 -6.45 1.76 -20.83
C ASP A 239 -7.81 1.19 -21.32
N GLU A 240 -8.63 1.99 -21.99
CA GLU A 240 -9.91 1.55 -22.55
C GLU A 240 -9.76 0.68 -23.79
N THR A 241 -8.63 0.77 -24.49
CA THR A 241 -8.37 0.07 -25.75
C THR A 241 -7.81 -1.34 -25.51
N GLY A 242 -7.10 -1.55 -24.40
CA GLY A 242 -6.59 -2.86 -24.04
C GLY A 242 -5.47 -2.83 -23.02
N CYS A 243 -4.71 -3.92 -23.00
CA CYS A 243 -3.56 -4.15 -22.14
C CYS A 243 -2.33 -4.43 -23.00
N GLN A 244 -1.23 -3.71 -22.77
CA GLN A 244 0.04 -3.90 -23.46
C GLN A 244 1.20 -3.95 -22.44
N PHE A 245 2.06 -4.95 -22.57
CA PHE A 245 3.32 -5.01 -21.84
C PHE A 245 4.32 -4.03 -22.48
N MET A 246 4.91 -3.17 -21.65
CA MET A 246 5.84 -2.13 -22.08
C MET A 246 7.30 -2.50 -21.83
N THR A 247 7.54 -3.40 -20.89
CA THR A 247 8.83 -4.06 -20.62
C THR A 247 8.81 -5.49 -21.20
N GLU A 248 9.94 -6.20 -21.13
CA GLU A 248 9.95 -7.62 -21.45
C GLU A 248 8.88 -8.39 -20.63
N ASP A 249 8.26 -9.42 -21.23
CA ASP A 249 7.24 -10.28 -20.59
C ASP A 249 7.90 -11.24 -19.56
N ASN A 250 8.70 -10.67 -18.67
CA ASN A 250 9.48 -11.33 -17.65
C ASN A 250 8.79 -11.29 -16.28
N TRP A 251 7.51 -10.91 -16.21
CA TRP A 251 6.76 -10.85 -14.95
C TRP A 251 6.67 -12.19 -14.21
N LYS A 252 6.99 -13.30 -14.89
CA LYS A 252 7.10 -14.61 -14.28
C LYS A 252 8.41 -14.81 -13.52
N LEU A 253 9.39 -13.92 -13.65
CA LEU A 253 10.66 -13.96 -12.96
C LEU A 253 10.64 -13.07 -11.72
N LYS A 254 11.20 -13.59 -10.63
CA LYS A 254 11.42 -12.82 -9.40
C LYS A 254 12.52 -11.77 -9.65
N PRO A 255 12.35 -10.51 -9.20
CA PRO A 255 13.41 -9.50 -9.29
C PRO A 255 14.75 -10.00 -8.75
N SER A 256 15.85 -9.63 -9.40
CA SER A 256 17.20 -10.09 -9.03
C SER A 256 17.56 -9.72 -7.59
N TRP A 257 17.36 -8.48 -7.20
CA TRP A 257 17.60 -8.00 -5.84
C TRP A 257 16.77 -8.75 -4.80
N LEU A 258 15.54 -9.16 -5.14
CA LEU A 258 14.67 -9.90 -4.24
C LEU A 258 15.18 -11.33 -4.05
N ARG A 259 15.59 -11.99 -5.15
CA ARG A 259 16.23 -13.30 -5.13
C ARG A 259 17.53 -13.29 -4.33
N ASP A 260 18.37 -12.28 -4.53
CA ASP A 260 19.67 -12.18 -3.86
C ASP A 260 19.49 -11.94 -2.36
N ALA A 261 18.50 -11.12 -1.98
CA ALA A 261 18.16 -10.89 -0.58
C ALA A 261 17.63 -12.15 0.12
N GLU A 262 16.87 -13.00 -0.58
CA GLU A 262 16.45 -14.33 -0.09
C GLU A 262 17.64 -15.30 0.03
N ALA A 263 18.50 -15.35 -0.98
CA ALA A 263 19.64 -16.28 -1.03
C ALA A 263 20.74 -15.93 -0.01
N GLY A 264 20.95 -14.65 0.28
CA GLY A 264 21.92 -14.18 1.27
C GLY A 264 21.60 -14.68 2.69
N ARG A 265 20.34 -14.95 2.99
CA ARG A 265 19.87 -15.39 4.32
C ARG A 265 20.09 -16.87 4.61
N GLY A 266 20.23 -17.71 3.59
CA GLY A 266 20.42 -19.16 3.78
C GLY A 266 21.81 -19.56 4.30
N ARG A 267 22.66 -18.60 4.68
CA ARG A 267 24.05 -18.83 5.10
C ARG A 267 24.36 -18.41 6.54
N ASP A 268 23.39 -17.84 7.25
CA ASP A 268 23.50 -17.49 8.68
C ASP A 268 22.94 -18.63 9.56
#